data_AF-A0A1S9PMF4-F1
#
_entry.id   AF-A0A1S9PMF4-F1
#
_cell.length_a   1.000
_cell.length_b   1.000
_cell.length_c   1.000
_cell.angle_alpha   90.00
_cell.angle_beta   90.00
_cell.angle_gamma   90.00
#
_symmetry.space_group_name_H-M   'P 1'
#
loop_
_entity.id
_entity.type
_entity.pdbx_description
1 polymer ?
#
loop_
_entity_poly.entity_id
_entity_poly.type
_entity_poly.pdbx_seq_one_letter_code
_entity_poly.pdbx_strand_id
1 'polypeptide(L)'
;MKLKRLVLPALSLLIFLSACSSPLDKKYSEATLKEDMVAIRESNKLDTTEIAAMALYVVGAKFTGKNLEGKTYKEILDSAKVMRDNLKNAK
;
A
#
# COMPACT_ATOMS: atom_id res chain seq x y z
N MET A 1 -40.43 -6.53 -19.60
CA MET A 1 -38.98 -6.53 -19.94
C MET A 1 -38.42 -5.10 -19.93
N LYS A 2 -38.26 -4.46 -18.76
CA LYS A 2 -37.62 -3.12 -18.62
C LYS A 2 -36.50 -3.08 -17.57
N LEU A 3 -36.22 -4.20 -16.92
CA LEU A 3 -35.22 -4.30 -15.84
C LEU A 3 -33.78 -4.15 -16.35
N LYS A 4 -33.51 -4.45 -17.63
CA LYS A 4 -32.17 -4.37 -18.23
C LYS A 4 -31.65 -2.95 -18.49
N ARG A 5 -32.53 -1.93 -18.50
CA ARG A 5 -32.14 -0.54 -18.81
C ARG A 5 -31.70 0.28 -17.59
N LEU A 6 -31.96 -0.23 -16.37
CA LEU A 6 -31.61 0.44 -15.11
C LEU A 6 -30.35 -0.13 -14.43
N VAL A 7 -29.64 -1.06 -15.09
CA VAL A 7 -28.40 -1.63 -14.56
C VAL A 7 -27.16 -0.87 -15.07
N LEU A 8 -27.30 -0.16 -16.19
CA LEU A 8 -26.21 0.58 -16.84
C LEU A 8 -25.67 1.78 -16.03
N PRO A 9 -26.49 2.66 -15.41
CA PRO A 9 -25.95 3.82 -14.67
C PRO A 9 -25.48 3.49 -13.24
N ALA A 10 -25.89 2.34 -12.68
CA ALA A 10 -25.50 1.92 -11.34
C ALA A 10 -24.03 1.43 -11.28
N LEU A 11 -23.53 0.85 -12.37
CA LEU A 11 -22.17 0.32 -12.46
C LEU A 11 -21.11 1.44 -12.56
N SER A 12 -21.46 2.57 -13.17
CA SER A 12 -20.57 3.74 -13.27
C SER A 12 -20.35 4.48 -11.95
N LEU A 13 -21.23 4.34 -10.96
CA LEU A 13 -21.11 5.02 -9.66
C LEU A 13 -20.13 4.31 -8.70
N LEU A 14 -19.90 3.00 -8.89
CA LEU A 14 -18.98 2.21 -8.07
C LEU A 14 -17.51 2.53 -8.34
N ILE A 15 -17.18 3.03 -9.53
CA ILE A 15 -15.81 3.36 -9.94
C ILE A 15 -15.32 4.66 -9.25
N PHE A 16 -16.24 5.55 -8.85
CA PHE A 16 -15.89 6.81 -8.17
C PHE A 16 -15.66 6.68 -6.66
N LEU A 17 -16.07 5.57 -6.04
CA LEU A 17 -15.93 5.38 -4.58
C LEU A 17 -14.55 4.85 -4.15
N SER A 18 -13.74 4.32 -5.07
CA SER A 18 -12.38 3.87 -4.77
C SER A 18 -11.34 5.00 -4.78
N ALA A 19 -11.72 6.22 -5.20
CA ALA A 19 -10.80 7.35 -5.33
C ALA A 19 -10.48 8.07 -4.00
N CYS A 20 -11.10 7.69 -2.89
CA CYS A 20 -10.92 8.37 -1.60
C CYS A 20 -9.97 7.69 -0.61
N SER A 21 -9.65 6.40 -0.75
CA SER A 21 -8.71 5.74 0.17
C SER A 21 -7.29 5.79 -0.36
N SER A 22 -6.33 6.13 0.51
CA SER A 22 -4.91 6.10 0.14
C SER A 22 -4.49 4.65 -0.08
N PRO A 23 -3.64 4.31 -1.08
CA PRO A 23 -3.01 3.00 -1.17
C PRO A 23 -2.26 2.61 0.13
N LEU A 24 -1.81 3.61 0.89
CA LEU A 24 -1.19 3.44 2.21
C LEU A 24 -2.14 2.88 3.28
N ASP A 25 -3.45 3.10 3.15
CA ASP A 25 -4.45 2.59 4.10
C ASP A 25 -4.82 1.14 3.81
N LYS A 26 -4.40 0.59 2.66
CA LYS A 26 -4.59 -0.82 2.32
C LYS A 26 -3.76 -1.69 3.26
N LYS A 27 -4.33 -2.81 3.68
CA LYS A 27 -3.60 -3.86 4.40
C LYS A 27 -2.66 -4.58 3.44
N TYR A 28 -1.45 -4.83 3.93
CA TYR A 28 -0.47 -5.70 3.29
C TYR A 28 -1.06 -7.09 3.08
N SER A 29 -0.83 -7.62 1.89
CA SER A 29 -0.96 -9.03 1.57
C SER A 29 0.17 -9.41 0.61
N GLU A 30 0.79 -10.56 0.85
CA GLU A 30 1.81 -11.09 -0.06
C GLU A 30 1.29 -11.24 -1.49
N ALA A 31 0.02 -11.63 -1.64
CA ALA A 31 -0.60 -11.91 -2.94
C ALA A 31 -0.74 -10.67 -3.84
N THR A 32 -0.80 -9.46 -3.25
CA THR A 32 -0.98 -8.21 -4.00
C THR A 32 0.18 -7.24 -3.83
N LEU A 33 1.29 -7.69 -3.23
CA LEU A 33 2.42 -6.84 -2.89
C LEU A 33 2.93 -6.03 -4.08
N LYS A 34 3.04 -6.67 -5.25
CA LYS A 34 3.57 -6.02 -6.45
C LYS A 34 2.65 -4.89 -6.91
N GLU A 35 1.37 -5.18 -7.04
CA GLU A 35 0.34 -4.24 -7.50
C GLU A 35 0.21 -3.08 -6.52
N ASP A 36 0.29 -3.36 -5.22
CA ASP A 36 0.18 -2.35 -4.17
C ASP A 36 1.39 -1.42 -4.13
N MET A 37 2.60 -1.95 -4.30
CA MET A 37 3.80 -1.11 -4.38
C MET A 37 3.80 -0.23 -5.63
N VAL A 38 3.24 -0.70 -6.75
CA VAL A 38 3.02 0.11 -7.95
C VAL A 38 2.02 1.24 -7.65
N ALA A 39 0.86 0.91 -7.06
CA ALA A 39 -0.15 1.91 -6.71
C ALA A 39 0.36 2.95 -5.70
N ILE A 40 1.16 2.53 -4.72
CA ILE A 40 1.79 3.44 -3.75
C ILE A 40 2.78 4.39 -4.45
N ARG A 41 3.62 3.88 -5.35
CA ARG A 41 4.53 4.72 -6.14
C ARG A 41 3.76 5.72 -7.01
N GLU A 42 2.74 5.27 -7.72
CA GLU A 42 1.92 6.10 -8.61
C GLU A 42 1.07 7.13 -7.85
N SER A 43 0.80 6.90 -6.56
CA SER A 43 0.10 7.88 -5.72
C SER A 43 0.89 9.19 -5.52
N ASN A 44 2.20 9.19 -5.79
CA ASN A 44 3.12 10.33 -5.60
C ASN A 44 3.09 10.93 -4.18
N LYS A 45 2.61 10.18 -3.18
CA LYS A 45 2.56 10.61 -1.78
C LYS A 45 3.88 10.41 -1.02
N LEU A 46 4.77 9.57 -1.55
CA LEU A 46 6.04 9.21 -0.94
C LEU A 46 7.20 9.57 -1.86
N ASP A 47 8.30 10.03 -1.28
CA ASP A 47 9.54 10.23 -2.03
C ASP A 47 10.28 8.90 -2.28
N THR A 48 11.28 8.92 -3.17
CA THR A 48 12.06 7.72 -3.52
C THR A 48 12.76 7.08 -2.32
N THR A 49 13.17 7.86 -1.32
CA THR A 49 13.82 7.37 -0.09
C THR A 49 12.82 6.61 0.78
N GLU A 50 11.60 7.13 0.92
CA GLU A 50 10.51 6.48 1.65
C GLU A 50 10.06 5.20 0.97
N ILE A 51 9.93 5.21 -0.36
CA ILE A 51 9.64 4.01 -1.16
C ILE A 51 10.73 2.95 -0.98
N ALA A 52 12.01 3.36 -1.05
CA ALA A 52 13.14 2.45 -0.86
C ALA A 52 13.17 1.88 0.57
N ALA A 53 12.95 2.71 1.59
CA ALA A 53 12.91 2.26 2.97
C ALA A 53 11.77 1.25 3.20
N MET A 54 10.57 1.52 2.68
CA MET A 54 9.44 0.59 2.74
C MET A 54 9.77 -0.74 2.05
N ALA A 55 10.33 -0.71 0.84
CA ALA A 55 10.70 -1.92 0.10
C ALA A 55 11.75 -2.76 0.85
N LEU A 56 12.81 -2.11 1.37
CA LEU A 56 13.83 -2.79 2.18
C LEU A 56 13.25 -3.41 3.45
N TYR A 57 12.31 -2.72 4.10
CA TYR A 57 11.64 -3.23 5.29
C TYR A 57 10.79 -4.47 4.99
N VAL A 58 10.02 -4.46 3.91
CA VAL A 58 9.22 -5.62 3.48
C VAL A 58 10.13 -6.81 3.15
N VAL A 59 11.22 -6.58 2.40
CA VAL A 59 12.19 -7.62 2.07
C VAL A 59 12.87 -8.18 3.32
N GLY A 60 13.32 -7.31 4.23
CA GLY A 60 13.90 -7.72 5.50
C GLY A 60 12.93 -8.52 6.37
N ALA A 61 11.64 -8.14 6.39
CA ALA A 61 10.62 -8.89 7.09
C ALA A 61 10.47 -10.32 6.55
N LYS A 62 10.51 -10.50 5.22
CA LYS A 62 10.51 -11.84 4.59
C LYS A 62 11.73 -12.66 5.00
N PHE A 63 12.92 -12.06 4.96
CA PHE A 63 14.15 -12.76 5.35
C PHE A 63 14.19 -13.15 6.83
N THR A 64 13.58 -12.34 7.70
CA THR A 64 13.55 -12.58 9.16
C THR A 64 12.34 -13.39 9.63
N GLY A 65 11.42 -13.75 8.73
CA GLY A 65 10.16 -14.41 9.08
C GLY A 65 9.18 -13.52 9.84
N LYS A 66 9.39 -12.18 9.86
CA LYS A 66 8.48 -11.25 10.51
C LYS A 66 7.17 -11.15 9.73
N ASN A 67 6.06 -11.44 10.39
CA ASN A 67 4.74 -11.34 9.80
C ASN A 67 4.30 -9.88 9.63
N LEU A 68 3.94 -9.49 8.40
CA LEU A 68 3.37 -8.20 8.04
C LEU A 68 1.87 -8.26 7.70
N GLU A 69 1.29 -9.45 7.58
CA GLU A 69 -0.12 -9.63 7.23
C GLU A 69 -1.04 -8.88 8.20
N GLY A 70 -2.03 -8.20 7.63
CA GLY A 70 -3.00 -7.41 8.38
C GLY A 70 -2.55 -6.00 8.78
N LYS A 71 -1.25 -5.66 8.69
CA LYS A 71 -0.76 -4.28 8.83
C LYS A 71 -1.07 -3.47 7.59
N THR A 72 -1.37 -2.19 7.77
CA THR A 72 -1.48 -1.24 6.66
C THR A 72 -0.10 -0.86 6.12
N TYR A 73 -0.04 -0.46 4.85
CA TYR A 73 1.18 0.08 4.26
C TYR A 73 1.68 1.35 4.97
N LYS A 74 0.78 2.11 5.60
CA LYS A 74 1.13 3.22 6.48
C LYS A 74 1.89 2.76 7.73
N GLU A 75 1.40 1.75 8.43
CA GLU A 75 2.10 1.20 9.61
C GLU A 75 3.46 0.56 9.24
N ILE A 76 3.54 -0.04 8.05
CA ILE A 76 4.80 -0.56 7.50
C ILE A 76 5.76 0.59 7.19
N LEU A 77 5.30 1.68 6.57
CA LEU A 77 6.10 2.86 6.29
C LEU A 77 6.68 3.46 7.58
N ASP A 78 5.85 3.62 8.61
CA ASP A 78 6.26 4.19 9.88
C ASP A 78 7.36 3.34 10.52
N SER A 79 7.19 2.01 10.48
CA SER A 79 8.22 1.07 10.95
C SER A 79 9.51 1.14 10.13
N ALA A 80 9.40 1.31 8.81
CA ALA A 80 10.54 1.45 7.91
C ALA A 80 11.32 2.75 8.18
N LYS A 81 10.62 3.85 8.46
CA LYS A 81 11.23 5.13 8.85
C LYS A 81 12.01 5.02 10.15
N VAL A 82 11.41 4.42 11.18
CA VAL A 82 12.08 4.17 12.46
C VAL A 82 13.35 3.34 12.26
N MET A 83 13.27 2.25 11.48
CA MET A 83 14.45 1.42 11.19
C MET A 83 15.54 2.21 10.46
N ARG A 84 15.18 2.96 9.42
CA ARG A 84 16.12 3.79 8.65
C ARG A 84 16.82 4.82 9.53
N ASP A 85 16.07 5.50 10.39
CA ASP A 85 16.61 6.57 11.24
C ASP A 85 17.51 5.99 12.33
N ASN A 86 17.17 4.84 12.90
CA ASN A 86 18.07 4.09 13.80
C ASN A 86 19.38 3.69 13.11
N LEU A 87 19.32 3.22 11.86
CA LEU A 87 20.52 2.87 11.08
C LEU A 87 21.38 4.09 10.72
N LYS A 88 20.77 5.27 10.54
CA LYS A 88 21.50 6.53 10.33
C LYS A 88 22.22 6.98 11.60
N ASN A 89 21.57 6.85 12.76
CA ASN A 89 22.11 7.28 14.04
C ASN A 89 23.11 6.28 14.66
N ALA A 90 23.17 5.05 14.15
CA ALA A 90 24.14 4.04 14.55
C ALA A 90 25.50 4.18 13.84
N LYS A 91 25.66 5.18 12.97
CA LYS A 91 26.90 5.52 12.26
C LYS A 91 27.49 6.79 12.83
#